data_AF-A0A087UTH5-F1
#
_entry.id   AF-A0A087UTH5-F1
#
_cell.length_a   1.000
_cell.length_b   1.000
_cell.length_c   1.000
_cell.angle_alpha   90.00
_cell.angle_beta   90.00
_cell.angle_gamma   90.00
#
_symmetry.space_group_name_H-M   'P 1'
#
loop_
_entity.id
_entity.type
_entity.pdbx_description
1 polymer ?
#
loop_
_entity_poly.entity_id
_entity_poly.type
_entity_poly.pdbx_seq_one_letter_code
_entity_poly.pdbx_strand_id
1 'polypeptide(L)'
;MGMAEFVPLQPTKLSFFEKMWELQYKMFTTNSENVQDHMYSSDASEWPFLTRGIAYWVSPHSNAQIHLLGNVVTWYTATLGLMLYSCIFVFYLLRRRRCFYDVPEDVWKKFCTAGKVFVLGYLLHFMPYFFVDRTLFLHHYLPAYLFKLLLLATLIE
;
A
#
# COMPACT_ATOMS: atom_id res chain seq x y z
N MET A 1 -1.35 -11.21 38.59
CA MET A 1 -0.40 -12.27 39.02
C MET A 1 0.58 -12.43 37.87
N GLY A 2 1.68 -11.68 37.90
CA GLY A 2 2.65 -11.65 36.80
C GLY A 2 3.47 -12.93 36.79
N MET A 3 3.33 -13.74 35.74
CA MET A 3 4.19 -14.89 35.50
C MET A 3 5.57 -14.35 35.17
N ALA A 4 6.51 -14.45 36.11
CA ALA A 4 7.91 -14.16 35.85
C ALA A 4 8.36 -15.06 34.69
N GLU A 5 8.77 -14.43 33.58
CA GLU A 5 9.32 -15.11 32.42
C GLU A 5 10.59 -15.84 32.88
N PHE A 6 10.55 -17.18 32.94
CA PHE A 6 11.70 -18.00 33.30
C PHE A 6 12.76 -17.82 32.23
N VAL A 7 13.79 -17.01 32.53
CA VAL A 7 14.96 -16.88 31.66
C VAL A 7 15.73 -18.21 31.71
N PRO A 8 15.80 -18.97 30.61
CA PRO A 8 16.48 -20.25 30.62
C PRO A 8 17.98 -20.04 30.85
N LEU A 9 18.54 -20.73 31.84
CA LEU A 9 19.97 -20.66 32.21
C LEU A 9 20.90 -21.34 31.18
N GLN A 10 20.33 -22.07 30.23
CA GLN A 10 21.06 -22.79 29.17
C GLN A 10 20.44 -22.46 27.81
N PRO A 11 21.25 -22.33 26.75
CA PRO A 11 20.73 -22.02 25.42
C PRO A 11 19.85 -23.16 24.91
N THR A 12 18.61 -22.82 24.55
CA THR A 12 17.66 -23.77 23.94
C THR A 12 18.18 -24.18 22.56
N LYS A 13 18.42 -25.48 22.37
CA LYS A 13 18.78 -26.03 21.06
C LYS A 13 17.50 -26.39 20.31
N LEU A 14 17.23 -25.67 19.23
CA LEU A 14 16.11 -25.92 18.34
C LEU A 14 16.62 -26.45 17.00
N SER A 15 15.85 -27.33 16.36
CA SER A 15 16.05 -27.66 14.96
C SER A 15 15.75 -26.44 14.07
N PHE A 16 16.16 -26.51 12.80
CA PHE A 16 15.92 -25.42 11.85
C PHE A 16 14.43 -25.06 11.73
N PHE A 17 13.55 -26.05 11.58
CA PHE A 17 12.11 -25.83 11.41
C PHE A 17 11.44 -25.27 12.67
N GLU A 18 11.86 -25.74 13.85
CA GLU A 18 11.40 -25.19 15.13
C GLU A 18 11.84 -23.73 15.29
N LYS A 19 13.09 -23.42 14.93
CA LYS A 19 13.61 -22.05 14.98
C LYS A 19 12.91 -21.13 13.99
N MET A 20 12.62 -21.63 12.79
CA MET A 20 11.87 -20.90 11.77
C MET A 20 10.45 -20.59 12.25
N TRP A 21 9.75 -21.57 12.83
CA TRP A 21 8.40 -21.37 13.35
C TRP A 21 8.38 -20.40 14.54
N GLU A 22 9.30 -20.56 15.50
CA GLU A 22 9.48 -19.65 16.62
C GLU A 22 9.67 -18.20 16.12
N LEU A 23 10.49 -18.03 15.09
CA LEU A 23 10.78 -16.72 14.51
C LEU A 23 9.54 -16.11 13.83
N GLN A 24 8.78 -16.87 13.03
CA GLN A 24 7.57 -16.36 12.39
C GLN A 24 6.51 -15.95 13.42
N TYR A 25 6.34 -16.75 14.48
CA TYR A 25 5.44 -16.41 15.58
C TYR A 25 5.86 -15.11 16.29
N LYS A 26 7.16 -14.94 16.54
CA LYS A 26 7.71 -13.69 17.12
C LYS A 26 7.54 -12.49 16.18
N MET A 27 7.80 -12.64 14.87
CA MET A 27 7.57 -11.57 13.90
C MET A 27 6.09 -11.16 13.84
N PHE A 28 5.17 -12.10 13.97
CA PHE A 28 3.73 -11.81 13.96
C PHE A 28 3.30 -11.06 15.23
N THR A 29 3.72 -11.55 16.41
CA THR A 29 3.34 -10.97 17.71
C THR A 29 3.98 -9.60 17.96
N THR A 30 5.27 -9.43 17.70
CA THR A 30 5.98 -8.15 17.91
C THR A 30 5.51 -7.06 16.95
N ASN A 31 5.06 -7.39 15.74
CA ASN A 31 4.53 -6.38 14.81
C ASN A 31 3.25 -5.69 15.33
N SER A 32 2.49 -6.34 16.21
CA SER A 32 1.29 -5.77 16.84
C SER A 32 1.60 -4.84 18.03
N GLU A 33 2.86 -4.82 18.52
CA GLU A 33 3.25 -4.04 19.70
C GLU A 33 3.94 -2.71 19.37
N ASN A 34 4.26 -2.46 18.09
CA ASN A 34 4.86 -1.21 17.61
C ASN A 34 3.79 -0.11 17.40
N VAL A 35 3.10 0.24 18.48
CA VAL A 35 2.20 1.40 18.57
C VAL A 35 2.94 2.53 19.27
N GLN A 36 3.99 3.05 18.65
CA GLN A 36 4.64 4.27 19.14
C GLN A 36 4.28 5.42 18.21
N ASP A 37 3.61 6.42 18.75
CA ASP A 37 3.30 7.65 18.03
C ASP A 37 4.61 8.30 17.57
N HIS A 38 4.70 8.55 16.27
CA HIS A 38 5.84 9.20 15.65
C HIS A 38 5.38 10.47 14.96
N MET A 39 6.12 11.57 15.10
CA MET A 39 5.72 12.89 14.57
C MET A 39 5.41 12.88 13.06
N TYR A 40 6.12 12.04 12.30
CA TYR A 40 5.95 11.88 10.85
C TYR A 40 5.05 10.69 10.46
N SER A 41 4.31 10.09 11.40
CA SER A 41 3.32 9.07 11.05
C SER A 41 2.18 9.69 10.24
N SER A 42 1.58 8.85 9.39
CA SER A 42 0.41 9.23 8.59
C SER A 42 -0.54 8.07 8.40
N ASP A 43 -1.82 8.40 8.31
CA ASP A 43 -2.88 7.40 8.17
C ASP A 43 -3.08 6.98 6.72
N ALA A 44 -3.60 5.76 6.51
CA ALA A 44 -3.86 5.24 5.17
C ALA A 44 -4.77 6.16 4.34
N SER A 45 -5.77 6.79 4.97
CA SER A 45 -6.68 7.75 4.31
C SER A 45 -6.01 9.04 3.85
N GLU A 46 -4.87 9.41 4.43
CA GLU A 46 -4.14 10.64 4.09
C GLU A 46 -3.30 10.47 2.81
N TRP A 47 -2.84 9.25 2.51
CA TRP A 47 -1.88 9.00 1.43
C TRP A 47 -2.37 9.37 0.03
N PRO A 48 -3.64 9.14 -0.36
CA PRO A 48 -4.15 9.58 -1.66
C PRO A 48 -4.06 11.10 -1.89
N PHE A 49 -4.06 11.89 -0.82
CA PHE A 49 -4.05 13.36 -0.85
C PHE A 49 -2.67 13.98 -0.66
N LEU A 50 -1.64 13.17 -0.36
CA LEU A 50 -0.27 13.64 -0.12
C LEU A 50 -0.21 14.78 0.91
N THR A 51 -0.99 14.68 1.99
CA THR A 51 -1.09 15.74 3.02
C THR A 51 0.16 15.81 3.91
N ARG A 52 0.86 14.68 4.08
CA ARG A 52 2.05 14.56 4.93
C ARG A 52 3.20 13.88 4.19
N GLY A 53 4.41 14.42 4.37
CA GLY A 53 5.68 13.80 3.95
C GLY A 53 6.46 13.24 5.14
N ILE A 54 7.62 12.64 4.88
CA ILE A 54 8.51 12.09 5.91
C ILE A 54 9.87 12.77 5.82
N ALA A 55 10.37 13.32 6.93
CA ALA A 55 11.76 13.75 7.01
C ALA A 55 12.66 12.55 7.36
N TYR A 56 13.58 12.20 6.46
CA TYR A 56 14.57 11.14 6.72
C TYR A 56 15.80 11.64 7.44
N TRP A 57 16.23 12.85 7.11
CA TRP A 57 17.43 13.44 7.69
C TRP A 57 17.34 14.95 7.68
N VAL A 58 17.80 15.55 8.76
CA VAL A 58 17.97 17.01 8.91
C VAL A 58 19.37 17.22 9.46
N SER A 59 20.14 18.10 8.82
CA SER A 59 21.50 18.41 9.26
C SER A 59 21.48 19.17 10.59
N PRO A 60 22.32 18.81 11.57
CA PRO A 60 22.43 19.55 12.83
C PRO A 60 23.21 20.88 12.69
N HIS A 61 23.96 21.05 11.60
CA HIS A 61 24.89 22.17 11.41
C HIS A 61 24.62 22.99 10.14
N SER A 62 23.68 22.55 9.30
CA SER A 62 23.31 23.24 8.07
C SER A 62 21.79 23.16 7.86
N ASN A 63 21.24 23.93 6.91
CA ASN A 63 19.82 23.86 6.55
C ASN A 63 19.50 22.73 5.54
N ALA A 64 20.38 21.74 5.41
CA ALA A 64 20.16 20.62 4.49
C ALA A 64 19.20 19.59 5.11
N GLN A 65 18.25 19.09 4.30
CA GLN A 65 17.25 18.10 4.70
C GLN A 65 16.95 17.12 3.55
N ILE A 66 16.67 15.86 3.88
CA ILE A 66 16.24 14.80 2.95
C ILE A 66 14.82 14.41 3.33
N HIS A 67 13.86 14.75 2.48
CA HIS A 67 12.44 14.50 2.70
C HIS A 67 11.87 13.57 1.63
N LEU A 68 11.07 12.58 2.06
CA LEU A 68 10.20 11.83 1.18
C LEU A 68 8.93 12.64 0.91
N LEU A 69 8.78 13.06 -0.33
CA LEU A 69 7.56 13.67 -0.83
C LEU A 69 7.24 13.10 -2.21
N GLY A 70 5.98 12.74 -2.42
CA GLY A 70 5.49 12.35 -3.73
C GLY A 70 5.58 13.50 -4.73
N ASN A 71 5.83 13.19 -6.00
CA ASN A 71 5.68 14.20 -7.05
C ASN A 71 4.19 14.51 -7.22
N VAL A 72 3.79 15.74 -6.88
CA VAL A 72 2.40 16.21 -6.87
C VAL A 72 1.69 15.92 -8.20
N VAL A 73 2.36 16.20 -9.33
CA VAL A 73 1.76 16.03 -10.65
C VAL A 73 1.41 14.56 -10.89
N THR A 74 2.37 13.66 -10.72
CA THR A 74 2.13 12.23 -10.97
C THR A 74 1.19 11.63 -9.93
N TRP A 75 1.20 12.13 -8.70
CA TRP A 75 0.33 11.65 -7.63
C TRP A 75 -1.13 11.88 -7.95
N TYR A 76 -1.48 13.12 -8.30
CA TYR A 76 -2.85 13.51 -8.61
C TYR A 76 -3.32 12.99 -9.96
N THR A 77 -2.46 12.97 -11.00
CA THR A 77 -2.85 12.37 -12.29
C THR A 77 -3.08 10.86 -12.16
N ALA A 78 -2.31 10.14 -11.36
CA ALA A 78 -2.56 8.73 -11.09
C ALA A 78 -3.85 8.50 -10.27
N THR A 79 -4.18 9.40 -9.33
CA THR A 79 -5.48 9.39 -8.64
C THR A 79 -6.63 9.62 -9.63
N LEU A 80 -6.50 10.62 -10.50
CA LEU A 80 -7.47 10.93 -11.54
C LEU A 80 -7.64 9.75 -12.51
N GLY A 81 -6.53 9.11 -12.92
CA GLY A 81 -6.55 7.93 -13.78
C GLY A 81 -7.35 6.78 -13.18
N LEU A 82 -7.14 6.48 -11.89
CA LEU A 82 -7.94 5.47 -11.20
C LEU A 82 -9.45 5.81 -11.21
N MET A 83 -9.81 7.07 -10.89
CA MET A 83 -11.20 7.51 -10.91
C MET A 83 -11.81 7.43 -12.31
N LEU A 84 -11.07 7.88 -13.33
CA LEU A 84 -11.49 7.84 -14.73
C LEU A 84 -11.70 6.40 -15.20
N TYR A 85 -10.76 5.50 -14.90
CA TYR A 85 -10.91 4.07 -15.20
C TYR A 85 -12.19 3.51 -14.57
N SER A 86 -12.43 3.77 -13.27
CA SER A 86 -13.62 3.29 -12.57
C SER A 86 -14.91 3.82 -13.19
N CYS A 87 -14.96 5.11 -13.54
CA CYS A 87 -16.12 5.70 -14.21
C CYS A 87 -16.38 5.07 -15.58
N ILE A 88 -15.33 4.92 -16.41
CA ILE A 88 -15.42 4.28 -17.73
C ILE A 88 -15.86 2.82 -17.61
N PHE A 89 -15.28 2.08 -16.65
CA PHE A 89 -15.62 0.68 -16.40
C PHE A 89 -17.10 0.53 -16.02
N VAL A 90 -17.59 1.33 -15.06
CA VAL A 90 -19.01 1.30 -14.66
C VAL A 90 -19.92 1.68 -15.83
N PHE A 91 -19.56 2.72 -16.59
CA PHE A 91 -20.34 3.15 -17.76
C PHE A 91 -20.48 2.03 -18.80
N TYR A 92 -19.38 1.40 -19.21
CA TYR A 92 -19.42 0.31 -20.19
C TYR A 92 -20.06 -0.96 -19.63
N LEU A 93 -19.90 -1.24 -18.34
CA LEU A 93 -20.59 -2.35 -17.68
C LEU A 93 -22.11 -2.18 -17.75
N LEU A 94 -22.61 -0.97 -17.49
CA LEU A 94 -24.04 -0.65 -17.60
C LEU A 94 -24.55 -0.74 -19.05
N ARG A 95 -23.77 -0.27 -20.03
CA ARG A 95 -24.14 -0.36 -21.46
C ARG A 95 -24.20 -1.81 -21.94
N ARG A 96 -23.20 -2.63 -21.58
CA ARG A 96 -23.19 -4.06 -21.89
C ARG A 96 -24.33 -4.81 -21.22
N ARG A 97 -24.73 -4.43 -20.00
CA ARG A 97 -25.94 -4.97 -19.34
C ARG A 97 -27.23 -4.62 -20.08
N ARG A 98 -27.25 -3.53 -20.85
CA ARG A 98 -28.35 -3.13 -21.74
C ARG A 98 -28.18 -3.67 -23.17
N CYS A 99 -27.28 -4.63 -23.38
CA CYS A 99 -26.98 -5.24 -24.69
C CYS A 99 -26.42 -4.27 -25.74
N PHE A 100 -25.79 -3.18 -25.33
CA PHE A 100 -25.01 -2.30 -26.21
C PHE A 100 -23.53 -2.67 -26.15
N TYR A 101 -22.95 -3.01 -27.31
CA TYR A 101 -21.56 -3.46 -27.46
C TYR A 101 -20.78 -2.48 -28.35
N ASP A 102 -20.50 -1.28 -27.84
CA ASP A 102 -19.85 -0.21 -28.63
C ASP A 102 -18.34 -0.44 -28.83
N VAL A 103 -17.72 -1.22 -27.94
CA VAL A 103 -16.28 -1.50 -27.94
C VAL A 103 -16.05 -2.94 -28.39
N PRO A 104 -15.13 -3.18 -29.35
CA PRO A 104 -14.72 -4.53 -29.76
C PRO A 104 -14.38 -5.43 -28.57
N GLU A 105 -14.72 -6.71 -28.68
CA GLU A 105 -14.61 -7.64 -27.56
C GLU A 105 -13.16 -7.88 -27.10
N ASP A 106 -12.20 -7.80 -28.02
CA ASP A 106 -10.77 -7.89 -27.73
C ASP A 106 -10.28 -6.68 -26.91
N VAL A 107 -10.68 -5.47 -27.29
CA VAL A 107 -10.36 -4.23 -26.56
C VAL A 107 -11.00 -4.24 -25.17
N TRP A 108 -12.26 -4.67 -25.08
CA TRP A 108 -12.94 -4.83 -23.80
C TRP A 108 -12.24 -5.82 -22.87
N LYS A 109 -11.80 -6.98 -23.40
CA LYS A 109 -11.05 -7.98 -22.62
C LYS A 109 -9.71 -7.46 -22.13
N LYS A 110 -8.98 -6.69 -22.96
CA LYS A 110 -7.74 -6.01 -22.55
C LYS A 110 -8.00 -5.00 -21.43
N PHE A 111 -9.01 -4.13 -21.61
CA PHE A 111 -9.42 -3.14 -20.60
C PHE A 111 -9.81 -3.79 -19.26
N CYS A 112 -10.57 -4.89 -19.30
CA CYS A 112 -10.93 -5.65 -18.10
C CYS A 112 -9.72 -6.32 -17.45
N THR A 113 -8.80 -6.89 -18.24
CA THR A 113 -7.58 -7.53 -17.73
C THR A 113 -6.67 -6.50 -17.05
N ALA A 114 -6.47 -5.34 -17.67
CA ALA A 114 -5.69 -4.24 -17.10
C ALA A 114 -6.26 -3.79 -15.75
N GLY A 115 -7.57 -3.53 -15.67
CA GLY A 115 -8.19 -3.18 -14.39
C GLY A 115 -8.10 -4.29 -13.34
N LYS A 116 -8.34 -5.55 -13.74
CA LYS A 116 -8.21 -6.69 -12.83
C LYS A 116 -6.81 -6.78 -12.23
N VAL A 117 -5.76 -6.50 -13.00
CA VAL A 117 -4.38 -6.55 -12.49
C VAL A 117 -4.07 -5.30 -11.67
N PHE A 118 -4.30 -4.11 -12.21
CA PHE A 118 -3.82 -2.88 -11.60
C PHE A 118 -4.74 -2.33 -10.51
N VAL A 119 -6.06 -2.37 -10.68
CA VAL A 119 -6.99 -1.93 -9.62
C VAL A 119 -6.96 -2.92 -8.46
N LEU A 120 -6.95 -4.22 -8.73
CA LEU A 120 -6.82 -5.21 -7.65
C LEU A 120 -5.46 -5.11 -6.97
N GLY A 121 -4.37 -4.96 -7.74
CA GLY A 121 -3.04 -4.73 -7.19
C GLY A 121 -2.99 -3.50 -6.28
N TYR A 122 -3.60 -2.39 -6.70
CA TYR A 122 -3.77 -1.19 -5.87
C TYR A 122 -4.54 -1.50 -4.58
N LEU A 123 -5.71 -2.14 -4.68
CA LEU A 123 -6.54 -2.45 -3.50
C LEU A 123 -5.84 -3.40 -2.54
N LEU A 124 -5.19 -4.46 -3.03
CA LEU A 124 -4.46 -5.42 -2.20
C LEU A 124 -3.28 -4.78 -1.46
N HIS A 125 -2.66 -3.75 -2.03
CA HIS A 125 -1.56 -3.02 -1.39
C HIS A 125 -2.02 -1.79 -0.61
N PHE A 126 -3.29 -1.41 -0.67
CA PHE A 126 -3.81 -0.22 0.04
C PHE A 126 -4.76 -0.59 1.17
N MET A 127 -5.71 -1.49 0.90
CA MET A 127 -6.78 -1.89 1.81
C MET A 127 -6.27 -2.50 3.12
N PRO A 128 -5.23 -3.36 3.17
CA PRO A 128 -4.80 -3.95 4.43
C PRO A 128 -4.43 -2.91 5.48
N TYR A 129 -3.86 -1.77 5.08
CA TYR A 129 -3.40 -0.73 6.00
C TYR A 129 -4.52 -0.02 6.78
N PHE A 130 -5.79 -0.19 6.38
CA PHE A 130 -6.94 0.29 7.17
C PHE A 130 -7.25 -0.61 8.36
N PHE A 131 -6.71 -1.83 8.39
CA PHE A 131 -6.99 -2.85 9.40
C PHE A 131 -5.77 -3.19 10.27
N VAL A 132 -4.65 -2.47 10.11
CA VAL A 132 -3.45 -2.69 10.89
C VAL A 132 -3.27 -1.55 11.89
N ASP A 133 -3.35 -1.89 13.17
CA ASP A 133 -3.09 -0.97 14.29
C ASP A 133 -1.58 -0.91 14.59
N ARG A 134 -0.82 -0.18 13.76
CA ARG A 134 0.61 0.09 13.97
C ARG A 134 0.98 1.47 13.45
N THR A 135 2.16 1.96 13.80
CA THR A 135 2.68 3.21 13.22
C THR A 135 2.93 3.07 11.72
N LEU A 136 2.21 3.85 10.91
CA LEU A 136 2.31 3.86 9.46
C LEU A 136 2.93 5.15 8.93
N PHE A 137 3.38 5.07 7.69
CA PHE A 137 4.16 6.11 7.02
C PHE A 137 3.87 6.09 5.53
N LEU A 138 4.04 7.24 4.85
CA LEU A 138 3.80 7.41 3.42
C LEU A 138 4.48 6.34 2.52
N HIS A 139 5.66 5.83 2.90
CA HIS A 139 6.36 4.82 2.09
C HIS A 139 5.58 3.50 1.95
N HIS A 140 4.69 3.17 2.90
CA HIS A 140 3.82 2.00 2.84
C HIS A 140 2.84 2.05 1.66
N TYR A 141 2.51 3.25 1.21
CA TYR A 141 1.62 3.48 0.07
C TYR A 141 2.33 3.33 -1.29
N LEU A 142 3.66 3.42 -1.35
CA LEU A 142 4.39 3.42 -2.63
C LEU A 142 4.13 2.19 -3.51
N PRO A 143 4.00 0.96 -2.98
CA PRO A 143 3.60 -0.20 -3.78
C PRO A 143 2.20 -0.03 -4.40
N ALA A 144 1.22 0.45 -3.63
CA ALA A 144 -0.12 0.74 -4.15
C ALA A 144 -0.09 1.85 -5.21
N TYR A 145 0.71 2.89 -4.96
CA TYR A 145 0.90 4.00 -5.88
C TYR A 145 1.48 3.55 -7.24
N LEU A 146 2.40 2.59 -7.25
CA LEU A 146 2.95 2.02 -8.49
C LEU A 146 1.83 1.44 -9.37
N PHE A 147 0.88 0.70 -8.79
CA PHE A 147 -0.25 0.16 -9.56
C PHE A 147 -1.13 1.25 -10.16
N LYS A 148 -1.31 2.38 -9.47
CA LYS A 148 -2.03 3.53 -10.04
C LYS A 148 -1.27 4.15 -11.22
N LEU A 149 0.05 4.24 -11.16
CA LEU A 149 0.87 4.73 -12.27
C LEU A 149 0.80 3.80 -13.48
N LEU A 150 0.83 2.49 -13.26
CA LEU A 150 0.67 1.50 -14.33
C LEU A 150 -0.72 1.60 -14.96
N LEU A 151 -1.77 1.74 -14.15
CA LEU A 151 -3.13 1.97 -14.64
C LEU A 151 -3.24 3.25 -15.47
N LEU A 152 -2.62 4.34 -15.00
CA LEU A 152 -2.59 5.61 -15.72
C LEU A 152 -1.90 5.45 -17.08
N ALA A 153 -0.76 4.75 -17.14
CA ALA A 153 -0.06 4.50 -18.39
C ALA A 153 -0.94 3.73 -19.38
N THR A 154 -1.63 2.68 -18.92
CA THR A 154 -2.54 1.89 -19.76
C THR A 154 -3.80 2.64 -20.21
N LEU A 155 -4.21 3.69 -19.49
CA LEU A 155 -5.31 4.57 -19.94
C LEU A 155 -4.90 5.54 -21.05
N ILE A 156 -3.61 5.86 -21.14
CA ILE A 156 -3.07 6.81 -22.11
C ILE A 156 -2.66 6.10 -23.41
N GLU A 157 -2.25 4.83 -23.32
CA GLU A 157 -1.96 3.95 -24.46
C GLU A 157 -3.18 3.71 -25.35
#